data_AF-A0A2E2JDJ4-F1
#
_entry.id   AF-A0A2E2JDJ4-F1
#
_cell.length_a   1.000
_cell.length_b   1.000
_cell.length_c   1.000
_cell.angle_alpha   90.00
_cell.angle_beta   90.00
_cell.angle_gamma   90.00
#
_symmetry.space_group_name_H-M   'P 1'
#
loop_
_entity.id
_entity.type
_entity.pdbx_description
1 polymer ?
#
loop_
_entity_poly.entity_id
_entity_poly.type
_entity_poly.pdbx_seq_one_letter_code
_entity_poly.pdbx_strand_id
1 'polypeptide(L)' 'MSEPTPSADHASALTPALNAQLSAALAGLRFGSVEITVHDGRIVQIERREKVRLNG' A
#
# COMPACT_ATOMS: atom_id res chain seq x y z
N MET A 1 25.60 -12.48 20.99
CA MET A 1 25.08 -11.49 20.02
C MET A 1 23.59 -11.72 19.91
N SER A 2 22.78 -10.83 20.49
CA SER A 2 21.32 -10.91 20.41
C SER A 2 20.89 -10.18 19.15
N GLU A 3 20.23 -10.86 18.21
CA GLU A 3 19.51 -10.18 17.13
C GLU A 3 18.42 -9.29 17.76
N PRO A 4 18.32 -8.00 17.37
CA PRO A 4 17.16 -7.21 17.75
C PRO A 4 15.95 -7.81 17.05
N THR A 5 15.00 -8.30 17.83
CA THR A 5 13.65 -8.64 17.36
C THR A 5 13.10 -7.41 16.63
N PRO A 6 12.59 -7.53 15.38
CA PRO A 6 11.98 -6.39 14.71
C PRO A 6 10.77 -5.96 15.55
N SER A 7 10.90 -4.81 16.21
CA SER A 7 9.87 -4.23 17.06
C SER A 7 8.55 -4.16 16.30
N ALA A 8 7.48 -4.65 16.93
CA ALA A 8 6.10 -4.61 16.43
C ALA A 8 5.57 -3.20 16.11
N ASP A 9 6.38 -2.15 16.30
CA ASP A 9 6.11 -0.74 16.05
C ASP A 9 6.15 -0.34 14.57
N HIS A 10 6.81 -1.12 13.69
CA HIS A 10 6.92 -0.76 12.27
C HIS A 10 5.56 -0.70 11.55
N ALA A 11 4.58 -1.50 11.98
CA ALA A 11 3.23 -1.48 11.43
C ALA A 11 2.40 -0.26 11.89
N SER A 12 2.73 0.32 13.04
CA SER A 12 1.97 1.42 13.67
C SER A 12 2.43 2.81 13.17
N ALA A 13 3.66 2.92 12.66
CA ALA A 13 4.21 4.15 12.11
C ALA A 13 3.71 4.51 10.70
N LEU A 14 2.86 3.67 10.08
CA LEU A 14 2.09 3.99 8.88
C LEU A 14 1.05 5.05 9.26
N THR A 15 1.50 6.29 9.26
CA THR A 15 0.75 7.52 9.58
C THR A 15 -0.66 7.49 8.99
N PRO A 16 -1.70 7.99 9.67
CA PRO A 16 -3.08 8.01 9.17
C PRO A 16 -3.23 8.65 7.78
N ALA A 17 -2.33 9.56 7.41
CA ALA A 17 -2.27 10.16 6.08
C ALA A 17 -1.89 9.16 4.97
N LEU A 18 -0.95 8.24 5.24
CA LEU A 18 -0.59 7.16 4.31
C LEU A 18 -1.77 6.20 4.16
N ASN A 19 -2.47 5.92 5.25
CA ASN A 19 -3.63 5.04 5.25
C ASN A 19 -4.78 5.62 4.40
N ALA A 20 -5.00 6.94 4.44
CA ALA A 20 -6.02 7.60 3.62
C ALA A 20 -5.71 7.54 2.12
N GLN A 21 -4.46 7.77 1.73
CA GLN A 21 -4.03 7.69 0.33
C GLN A 21 -4.09 6.25 -0.20
N LEU A 22 -3.64 5.28 0.60
CA LEU A 22 -3.74 3.87 0.28
C LEU A 22 -5.22 3.43 0.18
N SER A 23 -6.05 3.84 1.13
CA SER A 23 -7.49 3.56 1.11
C SER A 23 -8.17 4.14 -0.11
N ALA A 24 -7.82 5.37 -0.51
CA ALA A 24 -8.35 5.99 -1.73
C ALA A 24 -7.85 5.29 -3.00
N ALA A 25 -6.59 4.83 -3.04
CA ALA A 25 -6.04 4.09 -4.18
C ALA A 25 -6.67 2.69 -4.33
N LEU A 26 -7.06 2.06 -3.22
CA LEU A 26 -7.75 0.78 -3.18
C LEU A 26 -9.28 0.92 -3.35
N ALA A 27 -9.84 2.09 -3.06
CA ALA A 27 -11.28 2.34 -3.15
C ALA A 27 -11.78 2.10 -4.59
N GLY A 28 -12.76 1.21 -4.73
CA GLY A 28 -13.35 0.86 -6.02
C GLY A 28 -12.65 -0.27 -6.78
N LEU A 29 -11.48 -0.74 -6.32
CA LEU A 29 -10.81 -1.90 -6.91
C LEU A 29 -11.49 -3.21 -6.47
N ARG A 30 -12.42 -3.73 -7.28
CA ARG A 30 -13.06 -5.04 -7.00
C ARG A 30 -12.15 -6.23 -7.27
N PHE A 31 -11.35 -6.16 -8.34
CA PHE A 31 -10.37 -7.16 -8.71
C PHE A 31 -9.20 -6.45 -9.38
N GLY A 32 -7.96 -6.75 -8.99
CA GLY A 32 -6.78 -6.09 -9.53
C GLY A 32 -5.60 -6.07 -8.57
N SER A 33 -4.62 -5.22 -8.87
CA SER A 33 -3.45 -4.97 -8.03
C SER A 33 -3.12 -3.48 -7.97
N VAL A 34 -2.66 -2.98 -6.82
CA VAL A 34 -2.06 -1.65 -6.67
C VAL A 34 -0.60 -1.84 -6.32
N GLU A 35 0.28 -1.20 -7.07
CA GLU A 35 1.73 -1.21 -6.84
C GLU A 35 2.17 0.21 -6.48
N ILE A 36 2.92 0.34 -5.38
CA ILE A 36 3.35 1.63 -4.84
C ILE A 36 4.86 1.61 -4.72
N THR A 37 5.52 2.61 -5.32
CA THR A 37 6.96 2.80 -5.18
C THR A 37 7.23 3.94 -4.21
N VAL A 38 8.05 3.67 -3.20
CA VAL A 38 8.42 4.62 -2.15
C VAL A 38 9.93 4.84 -2.18
N HIS A 39 10.36 6.08 -2.43
CA HIS A 39 11.76 6.48 -2.34
C HIS A 39 11.90 7.56 -1.25
N ASP A 40 12.92 7.44 -0.39
CA ASP A 40 13.20 8.40 0.69
C ASP A 40 11.98 8.68 1.62
N GLY A 41 11.22 7.62 1.93
CA GLY A 41 10.01 7.75 2.75
C GLY A 41 8.85 8.50 2.08
N ARG A 42 8.95 8.82 0.79
CA ARG A 42 7.90 9.47 -0.01
C ARG A 42 7.42 8.55 -1.12
N ILE A 43 6.11 8.53 -1.31
CA ILE A 43 5.49 7.82 -2.43
C ILE A 43 5.83 8.58 -3.72
N VAL A 44 6.51 7.90 -4.65
CA VAL A 44 6.91 8.48 -5.95
C VAL A 44 6.11 7.91 -7.12
N GLN A 45 5.48 6.75 -6.93
CA GLN A 45 4.67 6.12 -7.97
C GLN A 45 3.53 5.30 -7.35
N ILE A 46 2.36 5.36 -8.00
CA ILE A 46 1.20 4.53 -7.69
C ILE A 46 0.65 4.01 -9.02
N GLU A 47 0.77 2.71 -9.26
CA GLU A 47 0.12 2.02 -10.39
C GLU A 47 -1.11 1.27 -9.90
N ARG A 48 -2.26 1.52 -10.53
CA ARG A 48 -3.50 0.77 -10.27
C ARG A 48 -3.86 -0.06 -11.49
N ARG A 49 -3.86 -1.38 -11.34
CA ARG A 49 -4.25 -2.33 -12.38
C ARG A 49 -5.61 -2.91 -12.02
N GLU A 50 -6.64 -2.49 -12.74
CA GLU A 50 -7.99 -3.02 -12.59
C GLU A 50 -8.21 -4.21 -13.51
N LYS A 51 -8.70 -5.32 -12.96
CA LYS A 51 -9.07 -6.51 -13.73
C LYS A 51 -10.59 -6.57 -13.83
N VAL A 52 -11.14 -6.06 -14.93
CA VAL A 52 -12.57 -6.17 -15.21
C VAL A 52 -12.84 -7.56 -15.78
N ARG A 53 -13.66 -8.34 -15.08
CA ARG A 53 -14.23 -9.58 -15.64
C ARG A 53 -15.42 -9.21 -16.51
N LEU A 54 -15.23 -9.24 -17.83
CA LEU A 54 -16.31 -9.17 -18.80
C LEU A 54 -16.93 -10.56 -18.92
N ASN A 55 -17.74 -10.94 -17.94
CA ASN A 55 -18.56 -12.14 -18.04
C ASN A 55 -19.87 -11.71 -18.72
N GLY A 56 -19.87 -11.69 -20.05
CA GLY A 56 -21.04 -11.54 -20.91
C GLY A 56 -21.13 -12.72 -21.84
#